data_AF-A0A7Z2VZZ2-F1
#
_entry.id   AF-A0A7Z2VZZ2-F1
#
_cell.length_a   1.000
_cell.length_b   1.000
_cell.length_c   1.000
_cell.angle_alpha   90.00
_cell.angle_beta   90.00
_cell.angle_gamma   90.00
#
_symmetry.space_group_name_H-M   'P 1'
#
loop_
_entity.id
_entity.type
_entity.pdbx_description
1 polymer ?
#
loop_
_entity_poly.entity_id
_entity_poly.type
_entity_poly.pdbx_seq_one_letter_code
_entity_poly.pdbx_strand_id
1 'polypeptide(L)'
;MRVRSFAFLPIRACALAAAIAIACNAAAAQTPPPPPQPAAPLPAAVNTDPARAQVALPEPANPALPSIVLIGDSTVRNGRDDGQGKGPAGQWGWGNPLAAYVDPAKVNVVNRAVGGLSSRTYLTSGHWQRTLALIKPGDVVLMQFGHNDAAPLNDDKRARGTIRGTGEEAQEIDNILTKQHETVHSYGWYLRRFIADIRARGATPVVVSPIPRKAWDEQGKVRRNRADYAGWAQQVAQGERVAFIDLNELAARRYDELGHDAVMKLFPLTVPDEHVHTNWAGAQLNADIVAAGLRGLGDARIAGFMHRDAGMKEGANTNVASMKEDDRPVVDARAVREESALDPSLPTLFLVGDSTVRSGGQNGAIGWGERIAPFFDTRKINVVNSAIGGRSSRTFYTEGRWDRVLARLKRGDVVLVQFGHNDGGRIGDPAMKNRASAPGIGPETVEDTRPDGSKEQVHSFGWYMARYVNDARAKGATVILASPVPHRDKWQEGRDFATFADWDRQVAQANGALFMDLTLLVADGYRQAGAAKVDTFFSDARTHTNGQGADFNAARVAAGLKALPGNPLGAYFAGPASDKASGTTAAHP
;
A
#
# COMPACT_ATOMS: atom_id res chain seq x y z
N MET A 1 -50.35 16.02 70.51
CA MET A 1 -49.62 15.44 69.35
C MET A 1 -50.53 15.52 68.12
N ARG A 2 -50.46 16.62 67.36
CA ARG A 2 -49.88 16.79 66.00
C ARG A 2 -50.61 15.96 64.91
N VAL A 3 -51.70 16.50 64.31
CA VAL A 3 -51.82 17.41 63.11
C VAL A 3 -51.84 16.59 61.80
N ARG A 4 -53.01 16.23 61.22
CA ARG A 4 -53.98 16.94 60.33
C ARG A 4 -53.45 17.26 58.92
N SER A 5 -53.98 16.54 57.92
CA SER A 5 -54.03 16.91 56.49
C SER A 5 -55.49 17.21 56.10
N PHE A 6 -55.70 18.29 55.34
CA PHE A 6 -57.00 18.71 54.82
C PHE A 6 -57.03 18.73 53.29
N ALA A 7 -58.20 18.37 52.75
CA ALA A 7 -58.58 18.33 51.33
C ALA A 7 -58.95 19.70 50.76
N PHE A 8 -59.02 19.80 49.42
CA PHE A 8 -59.72 20.90 48.72
C PHE A 8 -60.46 20.42 47.45
N LEU A 9 -61.66 21.01 47.26
CA LEU A 9 -62.62 20.91 46.15
C LEU A 9 -62.20 21.70 44.88
N PRO A 10 -62.87 21.52 43.72
CA PRO A 10 -62.80 22.41 42.57
C PRO A 10 -64.00 23.39 42.47
N ILE A 11 -63.81 24.55 41.81
CA ILE A 11 -64.83 25.56 41.47
C ILE A 11 -64.75 25.91 39.97
N ARG A 12 -65.90 26.25 39.37
CA ARG A 12 -66.22 26.43 37.93
C ARG A 12 -66.14 27.88 37.39
N ALA A 13 -66.15 27.95 36.04
CA ALA A 13 -66.66 28.99 35.10
C ALA A 13 -65.78 30.25 34.86
N CYS A 14 -65.70 30.91 33.69
CA CYS A 14 -66.61 31.05 32.54
C CYS A 14 -65.90 31.69 31.29
N ALA A 15 -66.49 31.48 30.10
CA ALA A 15 -66.68 32.40 28.95
C ALA A 15 -65.59 32.77 27.88
N LEU A 16 -66.10 32.73 26.62
CA LEU A 16 -65.96 33.66 25.47
C LEU A 16 -65.08 33.28 24.25
N ALA A 17 -65.70 33.44 23.08
CA ALA A 17 -65.25 33.04 21.74
C ALA A 17 -64.74 34.23 20.90
N ALA A 18 -63.90 33.98 19.88
CA ALA A 18 -63.72 34.84 18.71
C ALA A 18 -63.17 34.04 17.51
N ALA A 19 -63.79 34.25 16.34
CA ALA A 19 -63.46 33.64 15.05
C ALA A 19 -62.40 34.44 14.28
N ILE A 20 -61.52 33.77 13.51
CA ILE A 20 -60.70 34.41 12.46
C ILE A 20 -60.68 33.53 11.20
N ALA A 21 -60.76 34.23 10.06
CA ALA A 21 -61.18 33.83 8.73
C ALA A 21 -60.25 32.87 7.96
N ILE A 22 -60.91 32.09 7.08
CA ILE A 22 -60.32 31.37 5.95
C ILE A 22 -60.15 32.38 4.80
N ALA A 23 -58.92 32.58 4.33
CA ALA A 23 -58.62 33.21 3.06
C ALA A 23 -57.72 32.28 2.24
N CYS A 24 -58.23 31.83 1.09
CA CYS A 24 -57.48 31.13 0.06
C CYS A 24 -56.37 32.02 -0.50
N ASN A 25 -55.20 31.44 -0.79
CA ASN A 25 -54.44 31.87 -1.97
C ASN A 25 -53.91 30.64 -2.71
N ALA A 26 -54.34 30.53 -3.96
CA ALA A 26 -54.01 29.48 -4.88
C ALA A 26 -52.49 29.44 -5.11
N ALA A 27 -51.90 28.25 -4.99
CA ALA A 27 -50.53 27.99 -5.40
C ALA A 27 -50.41 28.27 -6.90
N ALA A 28 -49.63 29.29 -7.26
CA ALA A 28 -49.21 29.50 -8.63
C ALA A 28 -48.41 28.26 -9.07
N ALA A 29 -48.95 27.53 -10.04
CA ALA A 29 -48.26 26.45 -10.71
C ALA A 29 -46.99 27.01 -11.36
N GLN A 30 -45.83 26.70 -10.78
CA GLN A 30 -44.55 26.93 -11.42
C GLN A 30 -44.51 26.03 -12.66
N THR A 31 -44.35 26.64 -13.83
CA THR A 31 -44.18 25.92 -15.09
C THR A 31 -43.02 24.93 -14.95
N PRO A 32 -43.18 23.67 -15.42
CA PRO A 32 -42.10 22.71 -15.38
C PRO A 32 -40.90 23.27 -16.16
N PRO A 33 -39.66 23.03 -15.69
CA PRO A 33 -38.48 23.48 -16.40
C PRO A 33 -38.50 22.92 -17.84
N PRO A 34 -38.02 23.68 -18.82
CA PRO A 34 -38.00 23.23 -20.21
C PRO A 34 -37.24 21.88 -20.31
N PRO A 35 -37.65 21.00 -21.24
CA PRO A 35 -36.96 19.74 -21.46
C PRO A 35 -35.47 19.98 -21.73
N PRO A 36 -34.58 19.08 -21.29
CA PRO A 36 -33.14 19.25 -21.48
C PRO A 36 -32.86 19.48 -22.97
N GLN A 37 -32.27 20.63 -23.28
CA GLN A 37 -31.79 20.90 -24.64
C GLN A 37 -30.81 19.79 -25.05
N PRO A 38 -30.75 19.43 -26.36
CA PRO A 38 -29.71 18.55 -26.86
C PRO A 38 -28.37 19.10 -26.39
N ALA A 39 -27.59 18.27 -25.70
CA ALA A 39 -26.31 18.68 -25.15
C ALA A 39 -25.48 19.36 -26.25
N ALA A 40 -25.11 20.63 -26.05
CA ALA A 40 -24.16 21.30 -26.92
C ALA A 40 -22.93 20.38 -27.10
N PRO A 41 -22.36 20.28 -28.31
CA PRO A 41 -21.18 19.45 -28.53
C PRO A 41 -20.13 19.82 -27.48
N LEU A 42 -19.69 18.81 -26.72
CA LEU A 42 -18.77 19.02 -25.61
C LEU A 42 -17.53 19.74 -26.13
N PRO A 43 -17.00 20.75 -25.42
CA PRO A 43 -15.76 21.39 -25.82
C PRO A 43 -14.67 20.31 -25.93
N ALA A 44 -13.82 20.46 -26.96
CA ALA A 44 -12.69 19.56 -27.18
C ALA A 44 -11.89 19.42 -25.88
N ALA A 45 -11.44 18.20 -25.55
CA ALA A 45 -10.61 17.99 -24.38
C ALA A 45 -9.31 18.80 -24.53
N VAL A 46 -9.21 19.92 -23.81
CA VAL A 46 -7.99 20.73 -23.75
C VAL A 46 -7.19 20.26 -22.54
N ASN A 47 -6.13 19.50 -22.81
CA ASN A 47 -5.12 19.21 -21.81
C ASN A 47 -4.20 20.44 -21.68
N THR A 48 -3.99 20.95 -20.46
CA THR A 48 -3.06 22.05 -20.17
C THR A 48 -1.67 21.55 -19.74
N ASP A 49 -1.43 20.25 -19.82
CA ASP A 49 -0.12 19.62 -19.70
C ASP A 49 0.71 19.89 -20.98
N PRO A 50 1.90 20.53 -20.87
CA PRO A 50 2.78 20.76 -22.01
C PRO A 50 3.33 19.48 -22.68
N ALA A 51 3.13 18.28 -22.10
CA ALA A 51 3.50 17.00 -22.69
C ALA A 51 2.28 16.25 -23.26
N ARG A 52 1.89 16.58 -24.50
CA ARG A 52 0.74 16.00 -25.23
C ARG A 52 0.68 14.46 -25.18
N ALA A 53 -0.41 13.94 -24.62
CA ALA A 53 -1.12 12.74 -25.10
C ALA A 53 -2.59 12.83 -24.65
N GLN A 54 -3.52 12.39 -25.50
CA GLN A 54 -4.89 12.08 -25.08
C GLN A 54 -4.80 11.02 -23.98
N VAL A 55 -4.98 11.42 -22.72
CA VAL A 55 -4.99 10.47 -21.62
C VAL A 55 -6.30 9.70 -21.72
N ALA A 56 -6.23 8.44 -22.14
CA ALA A 56 -7.35 7.52 -22.01
C ALA A 56 -7.65 7.39 -20.51
N LEU A 57 -8.82 7.86 -20.10
CA LEU A 57 -9.27 7.77 -18.73
C LEU A 57 -10.01 6.45 -18.55
N PRO A 58 -9.79 5.72 -17.45
CA PRO A 58 -10.44 4.45 -17.21
C PRO A 58 -11.96 4.61 -17.16
N GLU A 59 -12.66 3.55 -17.57
CA GLU A 59 -14.10 3.36 -17.41
C GLU A 59 -14.33 2.19 -16.44
N PRO A 60 -15.57 2.00 -15.91
CA PRO A 60 -15.88 0.85 -15.07
C PRO A 60 -15.55 -0.47 -15.79
N ALA A 61 -14.69 -1.30 -15.19
CA ALA A 61 -14.33 -2.60 -15.74
C ALA A 61 -15.54 -3.56 -15.81
N ASN A 62 -16.42 -3.48 -14.81
CA ASN A 62 -17.71 -4.14 -14.81
C ASN A 62 -18.83 -3.11 -14.62
N PRO A 63 -19.56 -2.71 -15.68
CA PRO A 63 -20.63 -1.73 -15.60
C PRO A 63 -21.79 -2.10 -14.66
N ALA A 64 -21.95 -3.39 -14.34
CA ALA A 64 -22.99 -3.86 -13.42
C ALA A 64 -22.66 -3.62 -11.93
N LEU A 65 -21.38 -3.41 -11.60
CA LEU A 65 -20.95 -3.11 -10.23
C LEU A 65 -21.01 -1.60 -9.94
N PRO A 66 -21.23 -1.19 -8.68
CA PRO A 66 -20.99 0.20 -8.28
C PRO A 66 -19.53 0.59 -8.51
N SER A 67 -19.26 1.89 -8.55
CA SER A 67 -17.92 2.45 -8.76
C SER A 67 -17.53 3.41 -7.65
N ILE A 68 -16.27 3.35 -7.23
CA ILE A 68 -15.56 4.44 -6.58
C ILE A 68 -14.90 5.26 -7.68
N VAL A 69 -15.47 6.41 -8.00
CA VAL A 69 -14.98 7.32 -9.05
C VAL A 69 -14.11 8.39 -8.40
N LEU A 70 -12.88 8.56 -8.90
CA LEU A 70 -11.97 9.58 -8.38
C LEU A 70 -11.90 10.74 -9.37
N ILE A 71 -12.14 11.96 -8.91
CA ILE A 71 -11.90 13.19 -9.67
C ILE A 71 -10.89 14.07 -8.92
N GLY A 72 -10.03 14.73 -9.67
CA GLY A 72 -8.99 15.56 -9.07
C GLY A 72 -7.86 15.90 -10.01
N ASP A 73 -6.76 16.33 -9.39
CA ASP A 73 -5.54 16.78 -10.05
C ASP A 73 -4.42 15.72 -10.09
N SER A 74 -3.18 16.17 -10.33
CA SER A 74 -1.99 15.31 -10.44
C SER A 74 -1.66 14.55 -9.16
N THR A 75 -2.10 15.02 -8.00
CA THR A 75 -1.87 14.31 -6.72
C THR A 75 -2.89 13.18 -6.49
N VAL A 76 -3.93 13.09 -7.31
CA VAL A 76 -4.86 11.94 -7.38
C VAL A 76 -4.46 11.01 -8.53
N ARG A 77 -4.12 11.58 -9.70
CA ARG A 77 -3.62 10.84 -10.87
C ARG A 77 -2.67 11.69 -11.69
N ASN A 78 -1.44 11.23 -11.84
CA ASN A 78 -0.43 11.95 -12.60
C ASN A 78 -0.07 11.25 -13.91
N GLY A 79 0.08 12.02 -14.99
CA GLY A 79 0.41 11.48 -16.32
C GLY A 79 -0.56 10.38 -16.76
N ARG A 80 -0.03 9.24 -17.19
CA ARG A 80 -0.81 8.02 -17.54
C ARG A 80 -1.06 7.11 -16.35
N ASP A 81 -0.70 7.54 -15.15
CA ASP A 81 -0.68 6.71 -13.95
C ASP A 81 0.39 5.60 -14.01
N ASP A 82 1.55 5.96 -14.56
CA ASP A 82 2.71 5.09 -14.81
C ASP A 82 4.01 5.65 -14.18
N GLY A 83 3.88 6.67 -13.33
CA GLY A 83 5.03 7.40 -12.77
C GLY A 83 5.80 8.21 -13.81
N GLN A 84 5.15 8.59 -14.93
CA GLN A 84 5.78 9.30 -16.06
C GLN A 84 6.98 8.53 -16.65
N GLY A 85 6.86 7.20 -16.73
CA GLY A 85 7.94 6.33 -17.22
C GLY A 85 9.15 6.21 -16.29
N LYS A 86 9.10 6.78 -15.08
CA LYS A 86 10.16 6.71 -14.06
C LYS A 86 9.89 5.67 -12.97
N GLY A 87 8.89 4.80 -13.18
CA GLY A 87 8.48 3.82 -12.19
C GLY A 87 8.05 4.47 -10.86
N PRO A 88 8.21 3.80 -9.70
CA PRO A 88 7.79 4.29 -8.39
C PRO A 88 8.55 5.53 -7.91
N ALA A 89 9.76 5.76 -8.42
CA ALA A 89 10.53 6.99 -8.19
C ALA A 89 9.98 8.21 -8.97
N GLY A 90 9.07 7.98 -9.91
CA GLY A 90 8.33 9.00 -10.63
C GLY A 90 7.22 9.62 -9.81
N GLN A 91 6.48 10.56 -10.40
CA GLN A 91 5.38 11.24 -9.74
C GLN A 91 4.09 10.41 -9.81
N TRP A 92 3.50 10.11 -8.65
CA TRP A 92 2.28 9.33 -8.49
C TRP A 92 1.22 10.07 -7.69
N GLY A 93 -0.04 9.82 -8.06
CA GLY A 93 -1.19 10.25 -7.27
C GLY A 93 -1.74 9.09 -6.42
N TRP A 94 -2.34 9.42 -5.28
CA TRP A 94 -2.85 8.42 -4.33
C TRP A 94 -4.03 7.60 -4.87
N GLY A 95 -4.70 8.09 -5.91
CA GLY A 95 -5.84 7.39 -6.50
C GLY A 95 -5.47 6.06 -7.14
N ASN A 96 -4.20 5.87 -7.53
CA ASN A 96 -3.72 4.60 -8.06
C ASN A 96 -3.61 3.50 -6.99
N PRO A 97 -2.79 3.67 -5.92
CA PRO A 97 -2.64 2.65 -4.89
C PRO A 97 -3.95 2.36 -4.12
N LEU A 98 -4.93 3.28 -4.13
CA LEU A 98 -6.24 3.04 -3.50
C LEU A 98 -6.96 1.79 -4.04
N ALA A 99 -6.73 1.40 -5.29
CA ALA A 99 -7.35 0.21 -5.87
C ALA A 99 -7.05 -1.09 -5.11
N ALA A 100 -5.90 -1.16 -4.42
CA ALA A 100 -5.51 -2.33 -3.63
C ALA A 100 -6.31 -2.51 -2.32
N TYR A 101 -7.12 -1.52 -1.91
CA TYR A 101 -7.86 -1.56 -0.64
C TYR A 101 -9.30 -2.03 -0.78
N VAL A 102 -9.77 -2.20 -2.02
CA VAL A 102 -11.17 -2.53 -2.32
C VAL A 102 -11.27 -3.85 -3.07
N ASP A 103 -12.36 -4.56 -2.83
CA ASP A 103 -12.66 -5.83 -3.45
C ASP A 103 -13.18 -5.63 -4.89
N PRO A 104 -12.40 -5.98 -5.92
CA PRO A 104 -12.78 -5.74 -7.31
C PRO A 104 -13.99 -6.58 -7.75
N ALA A 105 -14.37 -7.62 -6.97
CA ALA A 105 -15.60 -8.37 -7.21
C ALA A 105 -16.86 -7.59 -6.77
N LYS A 106 -16.71 -6.52 -5.98
CA LYS A 106 -17.82 -5.74 -5.42
C LYS A 106 -17.92 -4.33 -5.95
N VAL A 107 -16.80 -3.73 -6.35
CA VAL A 107 -16.76 -2.33 -6.78
C VAL A 107 -15.69 -2.10 -7.84
N ASN A 108 -15.93 -1.17 -8.76
CA ASN A 108 -14.89 -0.64 -9.65
C ASN A 108 -14.12 0.49 -8.96
N VAL A 109 -12.82 0.65 -9.25
CA VAL A 109 -12.10 1.91 -9.00
C VAL A 109 -11.84 2.59 -10.34
N VAL A 110 -12.42 3.77 -10.51
CA VAL A 110 -12.38 4.52 -11.78
C VAL A 110 -11.68 5.85 -11.56
N ASN A 111 -10.36 5.86 -11.71
CA ASN A 111 -9.55 7.06 -11.51
C ASN A 111 -9.64 8.04 -12.69
N ARG A 112 -10.63 8.94 -12.64
CA ARG A 112 -10.92 9.95 -13.66
C ARG A 112 -10.18 11.27 -13.41
N ALA A 113 -9.30 11.35 -12.40
CA ALA A 113 -8.47 12.52 -12.17
C ALA A 113 -7.50 12.75 -13.34
N VAL A 114 -7.16 14.02 -13.57
CA VAL A 114 -6.30 14.43 -14.68
C VAL A 114 -5.23 15.37 -14.14
N GLY A 115 -3.98 14.95 -14.32
CA GLY A 115 -2.81 15.74 -13.97
C GLY A 115 -2.87 17.13 -14.56
N GLY A 116 -2.53 18.12 -13.74
CA GLY A 116 -2.49 19.51 -14.18
C GLY A 116 -3.83 20.22 -14.26
N LEU A 117 -4.99 19.59 -14.03
CA LEU A 117 -6.28 20.30 -14.00
C LEU A 117 -6.61 20.84 -12.59
N SER A 118 -7.38 21.93 -12.57
CA SER A 118 -8.05 22.53 -11.40
C SER A 118 -9.54 22.16 -11.40
N SER A 119 -10.28 22.49 -10.34
CA SER A 119 -11.74 22.27 -10.33
C SER A 119 -12.43 22.99 -11.50
N ARG A 120 -12.04 24.23 -11.78
CA ARG A 120 -12.46 24.99 -12.96
C ARG A 120 -12.13 24.27 -14.27
N THR A 121 -10.86 23.97 -14.50
CA THR A 121 -10.44 23.44 -15.80
C THR A 121 -10.90 22.02 -16.03
N TYR A 122 -11.12 21.22 -14.97
CA TYR A 122 -11.78 19.92 -15.07
C TYR A 122 -13.23 20.04 -15.57
N LEU A 123 -13.94 21.09 -15.16
CA LEU A 123 -15.28 21.41 -15.64
C LEU A 123 -15.25 21.97 -17.07
N THR A 124 -14.48 23.02 -17.34
CA THR A 124 -14.53 23.77 -18.61
C THR A 124 -13.96 23.00 -19.80
N SER A 125 -13.05 22.04 -19.57
CA SER A 125 -12.52 21.15 -20.63
C SER A 125 -13.37 19.89 -20.88
N GLY A 126 -14.57 19.83 -20.30
CA GLY A 126 -15.52 18.73 -20.52
C GLY A 126 -15.19 17.42 -19.79
N HIS A 127 -14.13 17.37 -18.97
CA HIS A 127 -13.80 16.15 -18.21
C HIS A 127 -14.88 15.81 -17.20
N TRP A 128 -15.48 16.83 -16.56
CA TRP A 128 -16.60 16.62 -15.66
C TRP A 128 -17.79 15.97 -16.37
N GLN A 129 -18.23 16.50 -17.52
CA GLN A 129 -19.38 15.98 -18.24
C GLN A 129 -19.18 14.53 -18.68
N ARG A 130 -17.97 14.18 -19.16
CA ARG A 130 -17.63 12.80 -19.51
C ARG A 130 -17.63 11.87 -18.30
N THR A 131 -17.11 12.32 -17.16
CA THR A 131 -17.15 11.54 -15.91
C THR A 131 -18.57 11.41 -15.38
N LEU A 132 -19.36 12.49 -15.39
CA LEU A 132 -20.75 12.52 -14.95
C LEU A 132 -21.66 11.58 -15.76
N ALA A 133 -21.34 11.36 -17.03
CA ALA A 133 -22.05 10.39 -17.86
C ALA A 133 -21.87 8.93 -17.41
N LEU A 134 -20.80 8.62 -16.66
CA LEU A 134 -20.52 7.28 -16.12
C LEU A 134 -21.16 7.05 -14.74
N ILE A 135 -21.47 8.14 -14.02
CA ILE A 135 -21.96 8.08 -12.63
C ILE A 135 -23.41 7.60 -12.61
N LYS A 136 -23.68 6.59 -11.79
CA LYS A 136 -25.01 6.00 -11.59
C LYS A 136 -25.36 5.84 -10.10
N PRO A 137 -26.65 5.58 -9.77
CA PRO A 137 -27.04 5.31 -8.40
C PRO A 137 -26.21 4.19 -7.75
N GLY A 138 -25.77 4.43 -6.53
CA GLY A 138 -24.92 3.48 -5.79
C GLY A 138 -23.41 3.75 -5.90
N ASP A 139 -22.97 4.55 -6.88
CA ASP A 139 -21.57 4.96 -6.97
C ASP A 139 -21.17 5.93 -5.84
N VAL A 140 -19.87 5.99 -5.56
CA VAL A 140 -19.24 6.91 -4.60
C VAL A 140 -18.20 7.73 -5.36
N VAL A 141 -18.23 9.05 -5.21
CA VAL A 141 -17.37 9.96 -5.97
C VAL A 141 -16.48 10.73 -5.01
N LEU A 142 -15.18 10.45 -5.04
CA LEU A 142 -14.17 11.16 -4.26
C LEU A 142 -13.64 12.32 -5.11
N MET A 143 -13.67 13.53 -4.56
CA MET A 143 -13.17 14.73 -5.22
C MET A 143 -12.05 15.39 -4.43
N GLN A 144 -10.91 15.62 -5.07
CA GLN A 144 -9.78 16.35 -4.48
C GLN A 144 -9.18 17.34 -5.49
N PHE A 145 -9.34 18.63 -5.20
CA PHE A 145 -8.78 19.74 -5.98
C PHE A 145 -8.10 20.75 -5.04
N GLY A 146 -7.47 21.78 -5.60
CA GLY A 146 -6.88 22.89 -4.85
C GLY A 146 -5.45 23.25 -5.26
N HIS A 147 -4.61 22.29 -5.67
CA HIS A 147 -3.21 22.59 -5.99
C HIS A 147 -3.07 23.50 -7.22
N ASN A 148 -3.89 23.27 -8.24
CA ASN A 148 -3.89 24.02 -9.50
C ASN A 148 -4.85 25.22 -9.46
N ASP A 149 -5.88 25.15 -8.62
CA ASP A 149 -6.84 26.24 -8.37
C ASP A 149 -6.16 27.47 -7.76
N ALA A 150 -5.07 27.27 -7.02
CA ALA A 150 -4.22 28.32 -6.46
C ALA A 150 -3.43 29.15 -7.49
N ALA A 151 -3.48 28.80 -8.78
CA ALA A 151 -2.85 29.57 -9.85
C ALA A 151 -3.50 30.96 -10.02
N PRO A 152 -2.85 31.89 -10.75
CA PRO A 152 -3.48 33.15 -11.13
C PRO A 152 -4.82 32.92 -11.85
N LEU A 153 -5.78 33.81 -11.60
CA LEU A 153 -7.13 33.70 -12.16
C LEU A 153 -7.13 33.68 -13.70
N ASN A 154 -6.22 34.45 -14.31
CA ASN A 154 -6.01 34.50 -15.74
C ASN A 154 -4.50 34.55 -16.01
N ASP A 155 -4.01 33.69 -16.88
CA ASP A 155 -2.60 33.62 -17.29
C ASP A 155 -2.49 33.07 -18.72
N ASP A 156 -1.32 33.24 -19.34
CA ASP A 156 -1.03 32.83 -20.71
C ASP A 156 -0.38 31.44 -20.83
N LYS A 157 -0.26 30.70 -19.72
CA LYS A 157 0.46 29.42 -19.67
C LYS A 157 -0.46 28.24 -19.51
N ARG A 158 -1.36 28.30 -18.52
CA ARG A 158 -2.24 27.18 -18.14
C ARG A 158 -3.68 27.63 -17.82
N ALA A 159 -3.90 28.87 -17.38
CA ALA A 159 -5.21 29.47 -17.09
C ALA A 159 -6.10 28.63 -16.16
N ARG A 160 -5.56 28.25 -15.00
CA ARG A 160 -6.19 27.25 -14.09
C ARG A 160 -6.80 27.83 -12.82
N GLY A 161 -6.52 29.08 -12.49
CA GLY A 161 -6.90 29.66 -11.21
C GLY A 161 -8.41 29.76 -11.00
N THR A 162 -8.83 29.70 -9.75
CA THR A 162 -10.21 30.00 -9.30
C THR A 162 -10.22 31.24 -8.42
N ILE A 163 -11.40 31.84 -8.22
CA ILE A 163 -11.55 32.85 -7.17
C ILE A 163 -11.36 32.14 -5.81
N ARG A 164 -10.57 32.75 -4.94
CA ARG A 164 -10.22 32.19 -3.63
C ARG A 164 -11.44 32.25 -2.70
N GLY A 165 -11.69 31.19 -1.93
CA GLY A 165 -12.78 31.14 -0.96
C GLY A 165 -13.93 30.19 -1.33
N THR A 166 -15.00 30.25 -0.54
CA THR A 166 -16.14 29.33 -0.60
C THR A 166 -17.44 29.97 -1.08
N GLY A 167 -17.45 31.28 -1.33
CA GLY A 167 -18.64 32.07 -1.66
C GLY A 167 -19.19 31.83 -3.07
N GLU A 168 -20.07 32.71 -3.53
CA GLU A 168 -20.72 32.66 -4.85
C GLU A 168 -20.05 33.61 -5.87
N GLU A 169 -18.83 34.08 -5.57
CA GLU A 169 -18.15 35.05 -6.42
C GLU A 169 -17.94 34.52 -7.83
N ALA A 170 -18.12 35.42 -8.80
CA ALA A 170 -17.94 35.17 -10.21
C ALA A 170 -17.25 36.36 -10.86
N GLN A 171 -16.36 36.10 -11.82
CA GLN A 171 -15.67 37.12 -12.58
C GLN A 171 -15.61 36.70 -14.05
N GLU A 172 -16.09 37.55 -14.94
CA GLU A 172 -15.87 37.39 -16.38
C GLU A 172 -14.43 37.74 -16.74
N ILE A 173 -13.83 36.91 -17.57
CA ILE A 173 -12.49 37.13 -18.11
C ILE A 173 -12.48 36.83 -19.60
N ASP A 174 -11.61 37.54 -20.31
CA ASP A 174 -11.10 37.06 -21.59
C ASP A 174 -9.85 36.23 -21.31
N ASN A 175 -9.96 34.90 -21.44
CA ASN A 175 -8.89 33.98 -21.12
C ASN A 175 -7.71 34.21 -22.07
N ILE A 176 -6.56 34.60 -21.52
CA ILE A 176 -5.39 34.99 -22.31
C ILE A 176 -4.79 33.79 -23.05
N LEU A 177 -4.91 32.58 -22.51
CA LEU A 177 -4.43 31.35 -23.14
C LEU A 177 -5.39 30.85 -24.24
N THR A 178 -6.68 30.70 -23.94
CA THR A 178 -7.65 30.08 -24.87
C THR A 178 -8.29 31.07 -25.84
N LYS A 179 -8.12 32.38 -25.57
CA LYS A 179 -8.79 33.49 -26.29
C LYS A 179 -10.32 33.42 -26.24
N GLN A 180 -10.87 32.67 -25.29
CA GLN A 180 -12.32 32.56 -25.08
C GLN A 180 -12.74 33.46 -23.93
N HIS A 181 -13.94 34.02 -24.05
CA HIS A 181 -14.61 34.65 -22.93
C HIS A 181 -15.18 33.58 -22.00
N GLU A 182 -14.93 33.66 -20.70
CA GLU A 182 -15.49 32.74 -19.72
C GLU A 182 -15.75 33.40 -18.36
N THR A 183 -16.71 32.86 -17.62
CA THR A 183 -16.99 33.23 -16.23
C THR A 183 -16.24 32.29 -15.28
N VAL A 184 -15.40 32.86 -14.43
CA VAL A 184 -14.64 32.14 -13.40
C VAL A 184 -15.31 32.29 -12.06
N HIS A 185 -15.54 31.19 -11.36
CA HIS A 185 -16.18 31.18 -10.05
C HIS A 185 -15.18 30.95 -8.91
N SER A 186 -15.68 31.06 -7.67
CA SER A 186 -14.96 30.65 -6.47
C SER A 186 -14.67 29.15 -6.45
N TYR A 187 -13.62 28.76 -5.74
CA TYR A 187 -13.30 27.34 -5.51
C TYR A 187 -14.49 26.57 -4.92
N GLY A 188 -15.16 27.16 -3.92
CA GLY A 188 -16.32 26.52 -3.30
C GLY A 188 -17.51 26.35 -4.24
N TRP A 189 -17.71 27.29 -5.18
CA TRP A 189 -18.74 27.16 -6.20
C TRP A 189 -18.54 25.91 -7.06
N TYR A 190 -17.32 25.65 -7.54
CA TYR A 190 -17.04 24.47 -8.36
C TYR A 190 -17.25 23.16 -7.59
N LEU A 191 -16.83 23.09 -6.33
CA LEU A 191 -17.07 21.91 -5.49
C LEU A 191 -18.57 21.68 -5.26
N ARG A 192 -19.34 22.73 -4.92
CA ARG A 192 -20.80 22.66 -4.75
C ARG A 192 -21.49 22.20 -6.03
N ARG A 193 -21.02 22.68 -7.20
CA ARG A 193 -21.52 22.23 -8.50
C ARG A 193 -21.32 20.72 -8.70
N PHE A 194 -20.13 20.19 -8.43
CA PHE A 194 -19.88 18.75 -8.52
C PHE A 194 -20.75 17.96 -7.54
N ILE A 195 -20.84 18.40 -6.29
CA ILE A 195 -21.68 17.77 -5.26
C ILE A 195 -23.14 17.69 -5.71
N ALA A 196 -23.69 18.79 -6.22
CA ALA A 196 -25.07 18.85 -6.70
C ALA A 196 -25.30 17.89 -7.88
N ASP A 197 -24.40 17.89 -8.87
CA ASP A 197 -24.48 17.00 -10.03
C ASP A 197 -24.36 15.51 -9.63
N ILE A 198 -23.48 15.18 -8.67
CA ILE A 198 -23.33 13.80 -8.15
C ILE A 198 -24.61 13.32 -7.46
N ARG A 199 -25.20 14.19 -6.61
CA ARG A 199 -26.47 13.90 -5.94
C ARG A 199 -27.61 13.70 -6.93
N ALA A 200 -27.67 14.52 -7.98
CA ALA A 200 -28.66 14.40 -9.04
C ALA A 200 -28.58 13.06 -9.80
N ARG A 201 -27.42 12.39 -9.79
CA ARG A 201 -27.23 11.04 -10.33
C ARG A 201 -27.50 9.91 -9.33
N GLY A 202 -27.89 10.23 -8.08
CA GLY A 202 -28.11 9.25 -7.02
C GLY A 202 -26.83 8.63 -6.45
N ALA A 203 -25.67 9.26 -6.70
CA ALA A 203 -24.37 8.83 -6.18
C ALA A 203 -24.00 9.60 -4.91
N THR A 204 -23.00 9.08 -4.18
CA THR A 204 -22.55 9.65 -2.90
C THR A 204 -21.28 10.50 -3.10
N PRO A 205 -21.35 11.84 -2.93
CA PRO A 205 -20.17 12.69 -2.98
C PRO A 205 -19.36 12.60 -1.68
N VAL A 206 -18.03 12.52 -1.82
CA VAL A 206 -17.06 12.60 -0.72
C VAL A 206 -16.00 13.63 -1.10
N VAL A 207 -15.81 14.65 -0.25
CA VAL A 207 -14.76 15.65 -0.44
C VAL A 207 -13.49 15.19 0.27
N VAL A 208 -12.36 15.27 -0.42
CA VAL A 208 -11.03 14.96 0.13
C VAL A 208 -10.19 16.23 0.03
N SER A 209 -9.56 16.67 1.12
CA SER A 209 -8.67 17.84 1.08
C SER A 209 -7.37 17.52 0.32
N PRO A 210 -6.75 18.51 -0.38
CA PRO A 210 -5.49 18.29 -1.08
C PRO A 210 -4.36 17.90 -0.11
N ILE A 211 -3.42 17.09 -0.56
CA ILE A 211 -2.25 16.70 0.24
C ILE A 211 -1.41 17.92 0.65
N PRO A 212 -0.67 17.87 1.77
CA PRO A 212 0.24 18.94 2.13
C PRO A 212 1.41 19.02 1.13
N ARG A 213 1.87 20.25 0.88
CA ARG A 213 3.08 20.48 0.08
C ARG A 213 4.33 20.14 0.89
N LYS A 214 5.45 19.95 0.19
CA LYS A 214 6.79 19.80 0.77
C LYS A 214 7.30 21.14 1.33
N ALA A 215 6.63 21.63 2.39
CA ALA A 215 6.86 22.93 3.00
C ALA A 215 6.66 22.87 4.51
N TRP A 216 7.55 23.54 5.26
CA TRP A 216 7.56 23.56 6.72
C TRP A 216 7.47 24.98 7.26
N ASP A 217 6.86 25.15 8.43
CA ASP A 217 6.84 26.40 9.19
C ASP A 217 8.16 26.63 9.95
N GLU A 218 8.21 27.75 10.67
CA GLU A 218 9.38 28.16 11.46
C GLU A 218 9.70 27.18 12.60
N GLN A 219 8.73 26.37 13.01
CA GLN A 219 8.85 25.35 14.05
C GLN A 219 9.23 23.98 13.48
N GLY A 220 9.48 23.89 12.16
CA GLY A 220 9.85 22.65 11.48
C GLY A 220 8.68 21.67 11.32
N LYS A 221 7.43 22.14 11.42
CA LYS A 221 6.23 21.33 11.17
C LYS A 221 5.72 21.54 9.76
N VAL A 222 5.13 20.51 9.17
CA VAL A 222 4.55 20.58 7.82
C VAL A 222 3.44 21.62 7.79
N ARG A 223 3.47 22.53 6.82
CA ARG A 223 2.44 23.58 6.71
C ARG A 223 1.10 22.98 6.35
N ARG A 224 0.12 23.13 7.25
CA ARG A 224 -1.29 22.82 6.97
C ARG A 224 -1.87 23.87 6.05
N ASN A 225 -2.75 23.45 5.16
CA ASN A 225 -3.50 24.33 4.26
C ASN A 225 -4.89 24.71 4.85
N ARG A 226 -5.06 24.68 6.18
CA ARG A 226 -6.36 24.89 6.85
C ARG A 226 -6.95 26.29 6.63
N ALA A 227 -6.12 27.31 6.43
CA ALA A 227 -6.58 28.67 6.13
C ALA A 227 -6.84 28.91 4.63
N ASP A 228 -6.76 27.88 3.80
CA ASP A 228 -6.80 27.96 2.34
C ASP A 228 -7.58 26.76 1.76
N TYR A 229 -7.35 26.35 0.51
CA TYR A 229 -8.04 25.26 -0.21
C TYR A 229 -8.42 24.01 0.59
N ALA A 230 -7.60 23.51 1.52
CA ALA A 230 -7.98 22.37 2.37
C ALA A 230 -9.08 22.73 3.37
N GLY A 231 -8.97 23.89 4.01
CA GLY A 231 -10.04 24.42 4.87
C GLY A 231 -11.29 24.79 4.10
N TRP A 232 -11.16 25.34 2.88
CA TRP A 232 -12.32 25.64 2.03
C TRP A 232 -13.03 24.36 1.56
N ALA A 233 -12.28 23.32 1.22
CA ALA A 233 -12.86 22.01 0.90
C ALA A 233 -13.66 21.46 2.10
N GLN A 234 -13.10 21.57 3.32
CA GLN A 234 -13.80 21.20 4.54
C GLN A 234 -15.09 22.02 4.76
N GLN A 235 -15.02 23.34 4.60
CA GLN A 235 -16.16 24.23 4.77
C GLN A 235 -17.29 23.93 3.77
N VAL A 236 -16.95 23.67 2.50
CA VAL A 236 -17.94 23.25 1.50
C VAL A 236 -18.56 21.91 1.88
N ALA A 237 -17.74 20.94 2.29
CA ALA A 237 -18.23 19.62 2.68
C ALA A 237 -19.23 19.72 3.87
N GLN A 238 -18.91 20.56 4.85
CA GLN A 238 -19.79 20.84 6.00
C GLN A 238 -21.07 21.55 5.58
N GLY A 239 -20.96 22.62 4.77
CA GLY A 239 -22.12 23.39 4.30
C GLY A 239 -23.07 22.55 3.45
N GLU A 240 -22.52 21.70 2.60
CA GLU A 240 -23.29 20.78 1.76
C GLU A 240 -23.73 19.52 2.51
N ARG A 241 -23.26 19.28 3.75
CA ARG A 241 -23.52 18.05 4.53
C ARG A 241 -23.13 16.79 3.76
N VAL A 242 -21.91 16.77 3.23
CA VAL A 242 -21.31 15.60 2.58
C VAL A 242 -20.12 15.10 3.40
N ALA A 243 -19.73 13.85 3.18
CA ALA A 243 -18.57 13.27 3.84
C ALA A 243 -17.28 14.04 3.48
N PHE A 244 -16.38 14.16 4.46
CA PHE A 244 -15.10 14.82 4.31
C PHE A 244 -13.97 13.94 4.84
N ILE A 245 -12.91 13.77 4.05
CA ILE A 245 -11.66 13.15 4.46
C ILE A 245 -10.59 14.24 4.51
N ASP A 246 -10.11 14.55 5.72
CA ASP A 246 -9.09 15.58 5.94
C ASP A 246 -7.67 15.06 5.64
N LEU A 247 -7.43 14.67 4.39
CA LEU A 247 -6.16 14.14 3.94
C LEU A 247 -5.01 15.13 4.18
N ASN A 248 -5.25 16.45 4.05
CA ASN A 248 -4.23 17.48 4.33
C ASN A 248 -3.69 17.37 5.77
N GLU A 249 -4.58 17.40 6.76
CA GLU A 249 -4.20 17.37 8.18
C GLU A 249 -3.64 16.01 8.57
N LEU A 250 -4.28 14.92 8.13
CA LEU A 250 -3.86 13.57 8.46
C LEU A 250 -2.48 13.24 7.86
N ALA A 251 -2.23 13.63 6.62
CA ALA A 251 -0.92 13.46 5.99
C ALA A 251 0.12 14.39 6.62
N ALA A 252 -0.24 15.64 6.96
CA ALA A 252 0.69 16.57 7.61
C ALA A 252 1.12 16.08 9.00
N ARG A 253 0.19 15.53 9.80
CA ARG A 253 0.52 14.85 11.07
C ARG A 253 1.47 13.70 10.84
N ARG A 254 1.19 12.87 9.84
CA ARG A 254 2.05 11.75 9.50
C ARG A 254 3.44 12.20 9.09
N TYR A 255 3.54 13.28 8.31
CA TYR A 255 4.81 13.89 7.92
C TYR A 255 5.57 14.48 9.10
N ASP A 256 4.88 15.06 10.08
CA ASP A 256 5.52 15.54 11.31
C ASP A 256 6.07 14.41 12.18
N GLU A 257 5.37 13.27 12.24
CA GLU A 257 5.83 12.06 12.93
C GLU A 257 7.06 11.45 12.25
N LEU A 258 7.06 11.48 10.92
CA LEU A 258 8.15 10.99 10.08
C LEU A 258 9.43 11.81 10.23
N GLY A 259 9.28 13.13 10.39
CA GLY A 259 10.38 14.08 10.34
C GLY A 259 10.81 14.41 8.90
N HIS A 260 11.51 15.54 8.77
CA HIS A 260 11.85 16.16 7.48
C HIS A 260 12.49 15.20 6.47
N ASP A 261 13.56 14.50 6.86
CA ASP A 261 14.35 13.68 5.94
C ASP A 261 13.58 12.46 5.41
N ALA A 262 12.71 11.87 6.23
CA ALA A 262 11.85 10.77 5.80
C ALA A 262 10.77 11.29 4.84
N VAL A 263 10.20 12.47 5.10
CA VAL A 263 9.20 13.10 4.22
C VAL A 263 9.82 13.43 2.87
N MET A 264 11.07 13.90 2.81
CA MET A 264 11.76 14.17 1.53
C MET A 264 11.82 12.94 0.62
N LYS A 265 11.90 11.72 1.18
CA LYS A 265 11.91 10.45 0.44
C LYS A 265 10.54 10.03 -0.09
N LEU A 266 9.46 10.71 0.31
CA LEU A 266 8.11 10.48 -0.22
C LEU A 266 7.83 11.30 -1.49
N PHE A 267 8.82 12.07 -1.95
CA PHE A 267 8.76 12.86 -3.17
C PHE A 267 9.83 12.36 -4.17
N PRO A 268 9.60 12.48 -5.49
CA PRO A 268 10.57 12.12 -6.52
C PRO A 268 11.88 12.90 -6.37
N LEU A 269 12.99 12.19 -6.21
CA LEU A 269 14.34 12.76 -6.33
C LEU A 269 14.71 13.03 -7.80
N THR A 270 13.95 12.46 -8.73
CA THR A 270 14.16 12.55 -10.19
C THR A 270 13.54 13.79 -10.83
N VAL A 271 12.97 14.68 -10.02
CA VAL A 271 12.36 15.94 -10.43
C VAL A 271 12.97 17.05 -9.57
N PRO A 272 13.82 17.91 -10.15
CA PRO A 272 14.36 19.06 -9.44
C PRO A 272 13.23 19.90 -8.85
N ASP A 273 13.42 20.40 -7.64
CA ASP A 273 12.48 21.31 -6.96
C ASP A 273 11.04 20.79 -6.91
N GLU A 274 10.85 19.48 -6.72
CA GLU A 274 9.52 18.91 -6.54
C GLU A 274 8.96 19.31 -5.16
N HIS A 275 7.80 19.95 -5.12
CA HIS A 275 7.18 20.46 -3.89
C HIS A 275 5.74 19.98 -3.66
N VAL A 276 5.17 19.20 -4.59
CA VAL A 276 3.75 18.86 -4.63
C VAL A 276 3.54 17.37 -4.86
N HIS A 277 4.14 16.80 -5.90
CA HIS A 277 3.86 15.44 -6.33
C HIS A 277 4.65 14.44 -5.51
N THR A 278 3.95 13.49 -4.90
CA THR A 278 4.57 12.36 -4.22
C THR A 278 5.13 11.35 -5.22
N ASN A 279 6.08 10.55 -4.77
CA ASN A 279 6.44 9.32 -5.45
C ASN A 279 5.46 8.21 -5.07
N TRP A 280 5.68 6.96 -5.50
CA TRP A 280 4.77 5.86 -5.15
C TRP A 280 4.61 5.68 -3.64
N ALA A 281 5.69 5.79 -2.86
CA ALA A 281 5.63 5.63 -1.41
C ALA A 281 4.78 6.73 -0.75
N GLY A 282 4.93 7.98 -1.19
CA GLY A 282 4.08 9.07 -0.71
C GLY A 282 2.62 8.91 -1.17
N ALA A 283 2.40 8.47 -2.41
CA ALA A 283 1.06 8.18 -2.93
C ALA A 283 0.38 7.04 -2.15
N GLN A 284 1.12 5.99 -1.79
CA GLN A 284 0.66 4.88 -0.97
C GLN A 284 0.26 5.34 0.43
N LEU A 285 1.10 6.14 1.09
CA LEU A 285 0.79 6.72 2.39
C LEU A 285 -0.49 7.56 2.36
N ASN A 286 -0.67 8.36 1.31
CA ASN A 286 -1.89 9.14 1.14
C ASN A 286 -3.10 8.22 0.88
N ALA A 287 -2.94 7.14 0.13
CA ALA A 287 -4.00 6.15 -0.10
C ALA A 287 -4.37 5.37 1.16
N ASP A 288 -3.42 5.04 2.04
CA ASP A 288 -3.69 4.46 3.36
C ASP A 288 -4.64 5.37 4.16
N ILE A 289 -4.35 6.66 4.20
CA ILE A 289 -5.15 7.66 4.91
C ILE A 289 -6.54 7.79 4.28
N VAL A 290 -6.64 7.81 2.95
CA VAL A 290 -7.95 7.86 2.26
C VAL A 290 -8.75 6.58 2.51
N ALA A 291 -8.14 5.41 2.42
CA ALA A 291 -8.80 4.13 2.70
C ALA A 291 -9.25 4.04 4.16
N ALA A 292 -8.47 4.58 5.11
CA ALA A 292 -8.87 4.75 6.49
C ALA A 292 -10.10 5.67 6.62
N GLY A 293 -10.04 6.83 5.98
CA GLY A 293 -11.14 7.79 5.94
C GLY A 293 -12.43 7.18 5.40
N LEU A 294 -12.36 6.43 4.30
CA LEU A 294 -13.49 5.73 3.70
C LEU A 294 -14.14 4.73 4.66
N ARG A 295 -13.35 3.94 5.39
CA ARG A 295 -13.87 3.04 6.44
C ARG A 295 -14.52 3.82 7.57
N GLY A 296 -13.96 4.97 7.93
CA GLY A 296 -14.44 5.86 8.99
C GLY A 296 -15.70 6.66 8.65
N LEU A 297 -16.20 6.62 7.40
CA LEU A 297 -17.41 7.37 7.01
C LEU A 297 -18.70 6.78 7.60
N GLY A 298 -18.68 5.54 8.07
CA GLY A 298 -19.87 4.87 8.61
C GLY A 298 -20.90 4.44 7.55
N ASP A 299 -20.57 4.54 6.25
CA ASP A 299 -21.42 4.01 5.17
C ASP A 299 -21.16 2.49 5.01
N ALA A 300 -22.16 1.68 5.34
CA ALA A 300 -22.07 0.22 5.28
C ALA A 300 -21.76 -0.32 3.87
N ARG A 301 -22.15 0.39 2.81
CA ARG A 301 -21.83 0.00 1.42
C ARG A 301 -20.34 0.20 1.16
N ILE A 302 -19.81 1.37 1.54
CA ILE A 302 -18.38 1.67 1.41
C ILE A 302 -17.57 0.65 2.22
N ALA A 303 -17.96 0.38 3.46
CA ALA A 303 -17.31 -0.64 4.29
C ALA A 303 -17.35 -2.04 3.64
N GLY A 304 -18.46 -2.39 2.97
CA GLY A 304 -18.62 -3.64 2.24
C GLY A 304 -17.74 -3.77 0.99
N PHE A 305 -17.35 -2.64 0.38
CA PHE A 305 -16.41 -2.60 -0.74
C PHE A 305 -14.96 -2.83 -0.30
N MET A 306 -14.59 -2.44 0.91
CA MET A 306 -13.22 -2.57 1.39
C MET A 306 -12.87 -4.04 1.65
N HIS A 307 -11.62 -4.44 1.40
CA HIS A 307 -11.13 -5.74 1.86
C HIS A 307 -11.21 -5.82 3.39
N ARG A 308 -11.80 -6.90 3.90
CA ARG A 308 -11.95 -7.17 5.35
C ARG A 308 -10.59 -7.24 6.08
N ASP A 309 -9.52 -7.59 5.35
CA ASP A 309 -8.16 -7.75 5.88
C ASP A 309 -7.12 -6.83 5.20
N ALA A 310 -7.53 -5.69 4.62
CA ALA A 310 -6.57 -4.65 4.24
C ALA A 310 -6.14 -3.82 5.47
N GLY A 311 -5.53 -4.50 6.45
CA GLY A 311 -4.50 -3.96 7.35
C GLY A 311 -4.72 -2.60 8.02
N MET A 312 -5.86 -2.37 8.67
CA MET A 312 -5.99 -1.26 9.63
C MET A 312 -6.44 -1.83 10.98
N LYS A 313 -5.50 -1.99 11.92
CA LYS A 313 -5.83 -2.06 13.35
C LYS A 313 -5.88 -0.62 13.89
N GLU A 314 -6.97 -0.27 14.57
CA GLU A 314 -6.96 0.85 15.51
C GLU A 314 -5.82 0.63 16.51
N GLY A 315 -4.95 1.64 16.69
CA GLY A 315 -3.83 1.59 17.62
C GLY A 315 -2.54 0.94 17.10
N ALA A 316 -2.39 0.68 15.79
CA ALA A 316 -1.12 0.20 15.24
C ALA A 316 -0.01 1.24 15.44
N ASN A 317 0.94 0.88 16.30
CA ASN A 317 2.22 1.51 16.57
C ASN A 317 2.80 2.22 15.31
N THR A 318 2.76 3.56 15.30
CA THR A 318 3.18 4.46 14.19
C THR A 318 4.69 4.56 14.02
N ASN A 319 5.43 3.49 14.30
CA ASN A 319 6.88 3.52 14.33
C ASN A 319 7.45 3.49 12.90
N VAL A 320 7.80 4.67 12.37
CA VAL A 320 8.39 4.82 11.02
C VAL A 320 9.89 4.57 10.97
N ALA A 321 10.43 3.96 12.01
CA ALA A 321 11.81 3.49 12.00
C ALA A 321 12.10 2.41 10.93
N SER A 322 11.11 2.00 10.11
CA SER A 322 11.25 0.85 9.20
C SER A 322 10.95 1.10 7.72
N MET A 323 10.76 2.34 7.28
CA MET A 323 10.65 2.67 5.84
C MET A 323 11.76 3.61 5.39
N LYS A 324 12.99 3.13 5.56
CA LYS A 324 14.06 3.58 4.68
C LYS A 324 13.78 3.07 3.26
N GLU A 325 14.45 3.61 2.24
CA GLU A 325 14.79 2.83 1.03
C GLU A 325 15.10 1.41 1.47
N ASP A 326 14.81 0.39 0.67
CA ASP A 326 15.17 -0.97 1.01
C ASP A 326 16.68 -1.04 1.38
N ASP A 327 16.97 -0.87 2.67
CA ASP A 327 18.31 -0.67 3.24
C ASP A 327 19.02 -2.02 3.26
N ARG A 328 18.31 -3.09 2.87
CA ARG A 328 18.85 -4.43 2.77
C ARG A 328 19.88 -4.40 1.65
N PRO A 329 21.16 -4.56 2.01
CA PRO A 329 22.24 -4.48 1.05
C PRO A 329 22.09 -5.61 0.04
N VAL A 330 22.27 -5.27 -1.24
CA VAL A 330 22.50 -6.28 -2.27
C VAL A 330 23.97 -6.63 -2.14
N VAL A 331 24.27 -7.82 -1.64
CA VAL A 331 25.65 -8.27 -1.53
C VAL A 331 26.21 -8.43 -2.94
N ASP A 332 27.41 -7.92 -3.24
CA ASP A 332 28.01 -8.16 -4.56
C ASP A 332 28.18 -9.67 -4.77
N ALA A 333 27.52 -10.17 -5.82
CA ALA A 333 27.54 -11.56 -6.20
C ALA A 333 28.95 -12.13 -6.37
N ARG A 334 29.88 -11.30 -6.86
CA ARG A 334 31.26 -11.67 -7.19
C ARG A 334 32.15 -11.76 -5.95
N ALA A 335 31.76 -11.06 -4.88
CA ALA A 335 32.51 -11.02 -3.62
C ALA A 335 32.17 -12.19 -2.68
N VAL A 336 31.06 -12.91 -2.93
CA VAL A 336 30.67 -14.06 -2.11
C VAL A 336 31.37 -15.32 -2.62
N ARG A 337 32.32 -15.84 -1.83
CA ARG A 337 32.94 -17.14 -2.11
C ARG A 337 31.89 -18.25 -1.96
N GLU A 338 31.78 -19.08 -3.00
CA GLU A 338 30.92 -20.27 -2.98
C GLU A 338 31.45 -21.29 -1.99
N GLU A 339 30.59 -21.71 -1.06
CA GLU A 339 30.91 -22.79 -0.14
C GLU A 339 30.84 -24.12 -0.89
N SER A 340 31.86 -24.96 -0.68
CA SER A 340 31.95 -26.29 -1.29
C SER A 340 31.64 -27.35 -0.24
N ALA A 341 31.15 -28.51 -0.68
CA ALA A 341 31.07 -29.68 0.19
C ALA A 341 32.49 -30.03 0.66
N LEU A 342 32.65 -30.27 1.96
CA LEU A 342 33.94 -30.64 2.53
C LEU A 342 34.32 -32.07 2.14
N ASP A 343 33.34 -32.97 2.09
CA ASP A 343 33.48 -34.33 1.60
C ASP A 343 32.43 -34.62 0.52
N PRO A 344 32.81 -34.66 -0.77
CA PRO A 344 31.89 -34.93 -1.87
C PRO A 344 31.17 -36.29 -1.82
N SER A 345 31.68 -37.25 -1.03
CA SER A 345 31.07 -38.58 -0.86
C SER A 345 29.86 -38.57 0.08
N LEU A 346 29.76 -37.57 0.96
CA LEU A 346 28.64 -37.42 1.89
C LEU A 346 27.45 -36.71 1.23
N PRO A 347 26.21 -36.99 1.67
CA PRO A 347 25.06 -36.15 1.36
C PRO A 347 25.31 -34.69 1.77
N THR A 348 24.65 -33.76 1.08
CA THR A 348 24.77 -32.33 1.36
C THR A 348 23.40 -31.72 1.67
N LEU A 349 23.33 -30.95 2.76
CA LEU A 349 22.27 -29.98 3.02
C LEU A 349 22.64 -28.65 2.37
N PHE A 350 21.98 -28.30 1.28
CA PHE A 350 22.09 -27.00 0.62
C PHE A 350 21.08 -26.03 1.23
N LEU A 351 21.56 -24.87 1.67
CA LEU A 351 20.71 -23.76 2.10
C LEU A 351 20.60 -22.76 0.96
N VAL A 352 19.37 -22.43 0.57
CA VAL A 352 19.04 -21.49 -0.50
C VAL A 352 18.13 -20.42 0.09
N GLY A 353 18.47 -19.14 -0.10
CA GLY A 353 17.66 -18.07 0.43
C GLY A 353 18.30 -16.69 0.38
N ASP A 354 17.75 -15.80 1.20
CA ASP A 354 18.06 -14.37 1.26
C ASP A 354 19.03 -14.00 2.42
N SER A 355 19.05 -12.70 2.80
CA SER A 355 19.93 -12.18 3.86
C SER A 355 19.64 -12.73 5.25
N THR A 356 18.44 -13.24 5.50
CA THR A 356 18.11 -13.88 6.78
C THR A 356 18.67 -15.30 6.88
N VAL A 357 19.10 -15.89 5.75
CA VAL A 357 19.82 -17.17 5.70
C VAL A 357 21.34 -16.94 5.62
N ARG A 358 21.80 -15.96 4.83
CA ARG A 358 23.20 -15.50 4.79
C ARG A 358 23.28 -13.99 4.55
N SER A 359 23.68 -13.23 5.56
CA SER A 359 23.59 -11.75 5.54
C SER A 359 24.75 -11.08 4.78
N GLY A 360 25.92 -11.72 4.75
CA GLY A 360 27.16 -11.10 4.29
C GLY A 360 27.86 -10.20 5.33
N GLY A 361 27.39 -10.19 6.59
CA GLY A 361 28.09 -9.59 7.73
C GLY A 361 27.97 -8.07 7.92
N GLN A 362 27.25 -7.36 7.04
CA GLN A 362 27.11 -5.90 7.15
C GLN A 362 26.39 -5.50 8.44
N ASN A 363 26.90 -4.47 9.14
CA ASN A 363 26.34 -3.95 10.39
C ASN A 363 26.15 -5.01 11.50
N GLY A 364 26.96 -6.07 11.50
CA GLY A 364 26.83 -7.18 12.46
C GLY A 364 25.62 -8.08 12.23
N ALA A 365 24.93 -7.94 11.08
CA ALA A 365 23.89 -8.85 10.67
C ALA A 365 24.45 -10.25 10.42
N ILE A 366 23.73 -11.29 10.83
CA ILE A 366 24.08 -12.70 10.62
C ILE A 366 22.79 -13.45 10.28
N GLY A 367 22.82 -14.25 9.22
CA GLY A 367 21.72 -15.13 8.85
C GLY A 367 21.73 -16.43 9.66
N TRP A 368 20.57 -17.03 9.89
CA TRP A 368 20.48 -18.29 10.65
C TRP A 368 21.24 -19.44 9.98
N GLY A 369 21.35 -19.42 8.65
CA GLY A 369 22.09 -20.43 7.88
C GLY A 369 23.59 -20.42 8.16
N GLU A 370 24.13 -19.29 8.60
CA GLU A 370 25.53 -19.18 9.05
C GLU A 370 25.75 -19.81 10.44
N ARG A 371 24.67 -20.16 11.15
CA ARG A 371 24.67 -20.71 12.51
C ARG A 371 24.13 -22.14 12.61
N ILE A 372 23.72 -22.75 11.50
CA ILE A 372 23.02 -24.04 11.53
C ILE A 372 23.97 -25.25 11.56
N ALA A 373 25.21 -25.12 11.08
CA ALA A 373 26.15 -26.24 10.96
C ALA A 373 26.38 -27.04 12.27
N PRO A 374 26.49 -26.41 13.47
CA PRO A 374 26.68 -27.14 14.73
C PRO A 374 25.55 -28.11 15.11
N PHE A 375 24.36 -27.99 14.51
CA PHE A 375 23.26 -28.92 14.76
C PHE A 375 23.41 -30.25 14.01
N PHE A 376 24.40 -30.37 13.12
CA PHE A 376 24.63 -31.55 12.28
C PHE A 376 25.97 -32.22 12.59
N ASP A 377 26.00 -33.55 12.46
CA ASP A 377 27.23 -34.34 12.48
C ASP A 377 27.91 -34.20 11.12
N THR A 378 28.89 -33.30 11.02
CA THR A 378 29.60 -32.99 9.78
C THR A 378 30.44 -34.14 9.23
N ARG A 379 30.56 -35.25 9.97
CA ARG A 379 31.15 -36.52 9.48
C ARG A 379 30.15 -37.33 8.65
N LYS A 380 28.87 -36.97 8.66
CA LYS A 380 27.79 -37.69 7.98
C LYS A 380 27.08 -36.86 6.92
N ILE A 381 27.15 -35.54 7.01
CA ILE A 381 26.52 -34.62 6.06
C ILE A 381 27.36 -33.36 5.89
N ASN A 382 27.40 -32.83 4.67
CA ASN A 382 27.90 -31.47 4.43
C ASN A 382 26.78 -30.46 4.68
N VAL A 383 27.12 -29.27 5.18
CA VAL A 383 26.22 -28.12 5.20
C VAL A 383 26.82 -27.05 4.30
N VAL A 384 26.09 -26.64 3.27
CA VAL A 384 26.55 -25.66 2.28
C VAL A 384 25.57 -24.50 2.22
N ASN A 385 25.99 -23.33 2.67
CA ASN A 385 25.15 -22.13 2.62
C ASN A 385 25.32 -21.39 1.28
N SER A 386 24.38 -21.66 0.37
CA SER A 386 24.31 -21.04 -0.96
C SER A 386 23.43 -19.79 -0.98
N ALA A 387 22.82 -19.42 0.15
CA ALA A 387 22.02 -18.20 0.26
C ALA A 387 22.88 -16.95 0.09
N ILE A 388 22.25 -15.84 -0.26
CA ILE A 388 22.95 -14.58 -0.42
C ILE A 388 22.07 -13.39 -0.08
N GLY A 389 22.66 -12.44 0.64
CA GLY A 389 22.01 -11.21 1.03
C GLY A 389 21.44 -10.43 -0.16
N GLY A 390 20.20 -9.99 0.03
CA GLY A 390 19.48 -9.16 -0.92
C GLY A 390 18.98 -9.90 -2.17
N ARG A 391 18.83 -11.24 -2.18
CA ARG A 391 18.15 -11.98 -3.26
C ARG A 391 16.71 -12.30 -2.92
N SER A 392 15.90 -12.38 -3.95
CA SER A 392 14.54 -12.93 -3.97
C SER A 392 14.53 -14.28 -4.69
N SER A 393 13.39 -14.97 -4.70
CA SER A 393 13.23 -16.19 -5.50
C SER A 393 13.52 -15.91 -6.98
N ARG A 394 13.05 -14.78 -7.53
CA ARG A 394 13.37 -14.30 -8.89
C ARG A 394 14.87 -14.09 -9.11
N THR A 395 15.49 -13.22 -8.32
CA THR A 395 16.88 -12.80 -8.61
C THR A 395 17.89 -13.91 -8.37
N PHE A 396 17.61 -14.83 -7.45
CA PHE A 396 18.42 -16.03 -7.28
C PHE A 396 18.40 -16.93 -8.53
N TYR A 397 17.24 -17.03 -9.19
CA TYR A 397 17.10 -17.74 -10.46
C TYR A 397 17.81 -16.99 -11.60
N THR A 398 17.49 -15.72 -11.82
CA THR A 398 17.97 -14.95 -12.99
C THR A 398 19.46 -14.66 -12.96
N GLU A 399 20.10 -14.67 -11.79
CA GLU A 399 21.56 -14.58 -11.65
C GLU A 399 22.29 -15.92 -11.89
N GLY A 400 21.56 -16.99 -12.25
CA GLY A 400 22.11 -18.32 -12.48
C GLY A 400 22.62 -19.00 -11.21
N ARG A 401 22.20 -18.55 -10.02
CA ARG A 401 22.66 -19.14 -8.75
C ARG A 401 22.00 -20.47 -8.49
N TRP A 402 20.72 -20.58 -8.85
CA TRP A 402 20.04 -21.86 -8.84
C TRP A 402 20.74 -22.89 -9.71
N ASP A 403 21.15 -22.53 -10.93
CA ASP A 403 21.87 -23.43 -11.83
C ASP A 403 23.17 -23.96 -11.21
N ARG A 404 23.88 -23.13 -10.44
CA ARG A 404 25.10 -23.54 -9.74
C ARG A 404 24.83 -24.52 -8.61
N VAL A 405 23.74 -24.32 -7.85
CA VAL A 405 23.30 -25.30 -6.85
C VAL A 405 22.90 -26.60 -7.56
N LEU A 406 22.08 -26.51 -8.60
CA LEU A 406 21.56 -27.64 -9.35
C LEU A 406 22.67 -28.49 -10.01
N ALA A 407 23.73 -27.85 -10.51
CA ALA A 407 24.89 -28.53 -11.07
C ALA A 407 25.65 -29.39 -10.05
N ARG A 408 25.51 -29.07 -8.76
CA ARG A 408 26.19 -29.74 -7.64
C ARG A 408 25.31 -30.76 -6.92
N LEU A 409 24.00 -30.72 -7.15
CA LEU A 409 23.06 -31.65 -6.52
C LEU A 409 23.27 -33.08 -7.02
N LYS A 410 23.26 -34.01 -6.06
CA LYS A 410 23.23 -35.46 -6.30
C LYS A 410 22.11 -36.12 -5.52
N ARG A 411 21.78 -37.36 -5.92
CA ARG A 411 20.76 -38.16 -5.26
C ARG A 411 21.08 -38.32 -3.76
N GLY A 412 20.09 -38.08 -2.92
CA GLY A 412 20.23 -38.15 -1.45
C GLY A 412 20.62 -36.84 -0.78
N ASP A 413 20.93 -35.78 -1.54
CA ASP A 413 21.07 -34.44 -0.98
C ASP A 413 19.72 -33.88 -0.50
N VAL A 414 19.78 -32.86 0.35
CA VAL A 414 18.61 -32.11 0.84
C VAL A 414 18.77 -30.64 0.47
N VAL A 415 17.71 -30.02 -0.05
CA VAL A 415 17.66 -28.59 -0.35
C VAL A 415 16.63 -27.91 0.54
N LEU A 416 17.09 -26.98 1.38
CA LEU A 416 16.25 -26.13 2.21
C LEU A 416 16.17 -24.74 1.56
N VAL A 417 14.98 -24.37 1.09
CA VAL A 417 14.74 -23.10 0.38
C VAL A 417 13.90 -22.18 1.24
N GLN A 418 14.35 -20.93 1.43
CA GLN A 418 13.61 -19.88 2.14
C GLN A 418 13.72 -18.54 1.43
N PHE A 419 12.62 -18.07 0.85
CA PHE A 419 12.49 -16.75 0.21
C PHE A 419 11.18 -16.07 0.61
N GLY A 420 11.04 -14.77 0.31
CA GLY A 420 9.84 -13.99 0.62
C GLY A 420 10.15 -12.56 1.06
N HIS A 421 11.26 -12.32 1.78
CA HIS A 421 11.60 -10.97 2.25
C HIS A 421 11.75 -9.98 1.09
N ASN A 422 12.41 -10.40 0.01
CA ASN A 422 12.75 -9.54 -1.12
C ASN A 422 11.80 -9.73 -2.32
N ASP A 423 10.79 -10.58 -2.20
CA ASP A 423 9.91 -11.00 -3.29
C ASP A 423 8.66 -10.12 -3.45
N GLY A 424 8.27 -9.40 -2.39
CA GLY A 424 7.15 -8.46 -2.44
C GLY A 424 7.47 -7.19 -3.23
N GLY A 425 6.47 -6.32 -3.38
CA GLY A 425 6.61 -5.04 -4.08
C GLY A 425 6.26 -5.11 -5.57
N ARG A 426 6.32 -3.97 -6.25
CA ARG A 426 5.96 -3.87 -7.68
C ARG A 426 7.15 -4.21 -8.57
N ILE A 427 6.91 -5.01 -9.60
CA ILE A 427 7.88 -5.30 -10.66
C ILE A 427 8.15 -4.02 -11.47
N GLY A 428 9.42 -3.80 -11.85
CA GLY A 428 9.87 -2.54 -12.46
C GLY A 428 10.01 -1.37 -11.49
N ASP A 429 9.96 -1.62 -10.18
CA ASP A 429 10.31 -0.62 -9.17
C ASP A 429 11.83 -0.58 -8.92
N PRO A 430 12.53 0.55 -9.18
CA PRO A 430 13.94 0.68 -8.82
C PRO A 430 14.21 0.50 -7.31
N ALA A 431 13.27 0.86 -6.43
CA ALA A 431 13.39 0.68 -4.99
C ALA A 431 13.38 -0.80 -4.59
N MET A 432 12.72 -1.64 -5.40
CA MET A 432 12.73 -3.08 -5.22
C MET A 432 14.02 -3.73 -5.76
N LYS A 433 14.94 -2.95 -6.35
CA LYS A 433 16.24 -3.40 -6.86
C LYS A 433 16.14 -4.62 -7.77
N ASN A 434 15.09 -4.67 -8.60
CA ASN A 434 14.76 -5.78 -9.50
C ASN A 434 14.42 -7.12 -8.80
N ARG A 435 14.03 -7.09 -7.52
CA ARG A 435 13.82 -8.30 -6.71
C ARG A 435 12.38 -8.81 -6.69
N ALA A 436 11.41 -7.92 -6.90
CA ALA A 436 10.00 -8.28 -6.84
C ALA A 436 9.66 -9.42 -7.82
N SER A 437 8.88 -10.39 -7.32
CA SER A 437 8.31 -11.51 -8.06
C SER A 437 6.81 -11.26 -8.26
N ALA A 438 6.18 -11.85 -9.27
CA ALA A 438 4.74 -11.65 -9.45
C ALA A 438 3.97 -12.39 -8.33
N PRO A 439 2.81 -11.90 -7.88
CA PRO A 439 2.04 -12.57 -6.85
C PRO A 439 1.42 -13.86 -7.37
N GLY A 440 1.27 -14.85 -6.51
CA GLY A 440 0.58 -16.12 -6.81
C GLY A 440 1.51 -17.31 -6.99
N ILE A 441 0.90 -18.43 -7.41
CA ILE A 441 1.58 -19.72 -7.64
C ILE A 441 1.47 -20.22 -9.08
N GLY A 442 0.71 -19.52 -9.91
CA GLY A 442 0.40 -19.94 -11.27
C GLY A 442 1.49 -19.54 -12.27
N PRO A 443 1.28 -19.87 -13.56
CA PRO A 443 2.24 -19.63 -14.62
C PRO A 443 2.28 -18.17 -15.09
N GLU A 444 1.50 -17.28 -14.48
CA GLU A 444 1.38 -15.90 -14.91
C GLU A 444 2.73 -15.18 -14.85
N THR A 445 2.95 -14.31 -15.84
CA THR A 445 4.15 -13.48 -15.94
C THR A 445 3.80 -12.01 -16.04
N VAL A 446 4.66 -11.17 -15.49
CA VAL A 446 4.63 -9.71 -15.67
C VAL A 446 5.88 -9.31 -16.44
N GLU A 447 5.74 -8.48 -17.47
CA GLU A 447 6.90 -7.95 -18.20
C GLU A 447 7.57 -6.85 -17.36
N ASP A 448 8.88 -6.96 -17.17
CA ASP A 448 9.73 -5.94 -16.57
C ASP A 448 10.67 -5.38 -17.65
N THR A 449 10.81 -4.06 -17.73
CA THR A 449 11.78 -3.41 -18.61
C THR A 449 12.94 -2.91 -17.75
N ARG A 450 14.10 -3.53 -17.92
CA ARG A 450 15.32 -3.19 -17.19
C ARG A 450 15.84 -1.81 -17.62
N PRO A 451 16.70 -1.17 -16.79
CA PRO A 451 17.29 0.13 -17.11
C PRO A 451 18.08 0.16 -18.43
N ASP A 452 18.58 -1.00 -18.90
CA ASP A 452 19.28 -1.16 -20.18
C ASP A 452 18.33 -1.36 -21.38
N GLY A 453 17.01 -1.29 -21.16
CA GLY A 453 15.98 -1.50 -22.18
C GLY A 453 15.65 -2.96 -22.45
N SER A 454 16.35 -3.92 -21.83
CA SER A 454 16.03 -5.33 -21.97
C SER A 454 14.72 -5.67 -21.25
N LYS A 455 13.93 -6.56 -21.86
CA LYS A 455 12.66 -7.03 -21.29
C LYS A 455 12.84 -8.39 -20.63
N GLU A 456 12.26 -8.56 -19.46
CA GLU A 456 12.25 -9.80 -18.69
C GLU A 456 10.81 -10.22 -18.40
N GLN A 457 10.47 -11.48 -18.66
CA GLN A 457 9.23 -12.08 -18.18
C GLN A 457 9.44 -12.54 -16.74
N VAL A 458 8.82 -11.83 -15.81
CA VAL A 458 8.92 -12.11 -14.38
C VAL A 458 7.81 -13.06 -13.98
N HIS A 459 8.17 -14.22 -13.47
CA HIS A 459 7.21 -15.23 -13.04
C HIS A 459 6.66 -14.96 -11.66
N SER A 460 5.59 -15.68 -11.31
CA SER A 460 5.05 -15.67 -9.94
C SER A 460 6.04 -16.25 -8.93
N PHE A 461 5.91 -15.84 -7.66
CA PHE A 461 6.70 -16.41 -6.56
C PHE A 461 6.59 -17.95 -6.55
N GLY A 462 5.37 -18.49 -6.59
CA GLY A 462 5.18 -19.94 -6.54
C GLY A 462 5.69 -20.65 -7.79
N TRP A 463 5.76 -19.99 -8.95
CA TRP A 463 6.42 -20.54 -10.14
C TRP A 463 7.92 -20.76 -9.89
N TYR A 464 8.64 -19.77 -9.34
CA TYR A 464 10.07 -19.91 -9.01
C TYR A 464 10.29 -21.01 -7.97
N MET A 465 9.46 -21.04 -6.93
CA MET A 465 9.55 -22.07 -5.89
C MET A 465 9.26 -23.47 -6.45
N ALA A 466 8.25 -23.62 -7.32
CA ALA A 466 7.95 -24.89 -7.98
C ALA A 466 9.08 -25.33 -8.90
N ARG A 467 9.73 -24.41 -9.61
CA ARG A 467 10.92 -24.70 -10.43
C ARG A 467 12.05 -25.27 -9.58
N TYR A 468 12.36 -24.64 -8.43
CA TYR A 468 13.38 -25.13 -7.51
C TYR A 468 13.07 -26.53 -6.97
N VAL A 469 11.81 -26.78 -6.60
CA VAL A 469 11.37 -28.10 -6.14
C VAL A 469 11.56 -29.15 -7.24
N ASN A 470 11.04 -28.88 -8.43
CA ASN A 470 11.01 -29.86 -9.52
C ASN A 470 12.42 -30.19 -10.02
N ASP A 471 13.28 -29.19 -10.17
CA ASP A 471 14.66 -29.37 -10.63
C ASP A 471 15.49 -30.20 -9.63
N ALA A 472 15.39 -29.90 -8.33
CA ALA A 472 16.12 -30.65 -7.31
C ALA A 472 15.60 -32.08 -7.14
N ARG A 473 14.28 -32.27 -7.18
CA ARG A 473 13.69 -33.62 -7.13
C ARG A 473 14.08 -34.46 -8.34
N ALA A 474 14.21 -33.85 -9.53
CA ALA A 474 14.71 -34.54 -10.72
C ALA A 474 16.16 -35.03 -10.55
N LYS A 475 16.97 -34.40 -9.69
CA LYS A 475 18.29 -34.88 -9.27
C LYS A 475 18.24 -35.93 -8.14
N GLY A 476 17.05 -36.27 -7.66
CA GLY A 476 16.85 -37.20 -6.54
C GLY A 476 17.15 -36.60 -5.17
N ALA A 477 17.10 -35.27 -5.05
CA ALA A 477 17.22 -34.58 -3.77
C ALA A 477 15.86 -34.47 -3.06
N THR A 478 15.88 -34.43 -1.73
CA THR A 478 14.71 -34.06 -0.91
C THR A 478 14.63 -32.54 -0.82
N VAL A 479 13.45 -31.96 -1.01
CA VAL A 479 13.26 -30.51 -0.96
C VAL A 479 12.36 -30.12 0.20
N ILE A 480 12.77 -29.08 0.92
CA ILE A 480 12.03 -28.49 2.03
C ILE A 480 11.86 -27.00 1.71
N LEU A 481 10.61 -26.56 1.56
CA LEU A 481 10.26 -25.13 1.50
C LEU A 481 9.99 -24.62 2.91
N ALA A 482 10.69 -23.57 3.30
CA ALA A 482 10.50 -22.90 4.57
C ALA A 482 9.99 -21.48 4.37
N SER A 483 8.90 -21.14 5.06
CA SER A 483 8.40 -19.76 5.03
C SER A 483 9.41 -18.79 5.68
N PRO A 484 9.36 -17.47 5.38
CA PRO A 484 10.33 -16.51 5.91
C PRO A 484 10.32 -16.43 7.44
N VAL A 485 11.48 -16.14 8.07
CA VAL A 485 11.49 -15.70 9.47
C VAL A 485 10.71 -14.37 9.62
N PRO A 486 9.98 -14.13 10.73
CA PRO A 486 9.17 -12.93 10.88
C PRO A 486 10.04 -11.68 11.11
N HIS A 487 9.54 -10.51 10.68
CA HIS A 487 10.17 -9.23 11.00
C HIS A 487 10.07 -8.90 12.50
N ARG A 488 11.04 -8.09 12.99
CA ARG A 488 11.11 -7.56 14.35
C ARG A 488 9.80 -6.91 14.82
N ASP A 489 9.11 -6.22 13.92
CA ASP A 489 7.89 -5.47 14.19
C ASP A 489 6.59 -6.26 13.93
N LYS A 490 6.68 -7.56 13.57
CA LYS A 490 5.52 -8.36 13.11
C LYS A 490 5.33 -9.72 13.79
N TRP A 491 6.22 -10.13 14.70
CA TRP A 491 6.11 -11.45 15.36
C TRP A 491 5.14 -11.49 16.55
N GLN A 492 4.91 -10.36 17.22
CA GLN A 492 4.12 -10.31 18.45
C GLN A 492 2.65 -10.64 18.20
N GLU A 493 2.07 -10.07 17.14
CA GLU A 493 0.64 -10.17 16.85
C GLU A 493 0.39 -10.68 15.42
N GLY A 494 -0.46 -11.68 15.28
CA GLY A 494 -0.82 -12.25 13.97
C GLY A 494 0.30 -13.11 13.37
N ARG A 495 0.29 -13.20 12.03
CA ARG A 495 1.22 -13.98 11.22
C ARG A 495 1.86 -13.08 10.18
N ASP A 496 3.16 -12.82 10.30
CA ASP A 496 3.94 -12.22 9.22
C ASP A 496 3.98 -13.17 8.01
N PHE A 497 4.23 -12.64 6.81
CA PHE A 497 4.38 -13.43 5.58
C PHE A 497 3.27 -14.49 5.33
N ALA A 498 2.04 -14.26 5.78
CA ALA A 498 0.94 -15.22 5.64
C ALA A 498 0.78 -15.72 4.20
N THR A 499 0.75 -14.79 3.24
CA THR A 499 0.61 -15.09 1.81
C THR A 499 1.75 -15.93 1.25
N PHE A 500 3.01 -15.59 1.54
CA PHE A 500 4.17 -16.35 1.05
C PHE A 500 4.22 -17.75 1.63
N ALA A 501 3.91 -17.88 2.92
CA ALA A 501 3.85 -19.19 3.56
C ALA A 501 2.72 -20.08 3.01
N ASP A 502 1.57 -19.49 2.67
CA ASP A 502 0.47 -20.21 2.02
C ASP A 502 0.85 -20.65 0.60
N TRP A 503 1.58 -19.82 -0.15
CA TRP A 503 2.11 -20.18 -1.46
C TRP A 503 3.13 -21.31 -1.37
N ASP A 504 4.11 -21.22 -0.45
CA ASP A 504 5.09 -22.29 -0.24
C ASP A 504 4.43 -23.61 0.17
N ARG A 505 3.43 -23.56 1.07
CA ARG A 505 2.66 -24.75 1.48
C ARG A 505 1.98 -25.40 0.28
N GLN A 506 1.30 -24.61 -0.55
CA GLN A 506 0.61 -25.09 -1.75
C GLN A 506 1.59 -25.66 -2.78
N VAL A 507 2.71 -24.97 -3.03
CA VAL A 507 3.76 -25.44 -3.94
C VAL A 507 4.37 -26.74 -3.46
N ALA A 508 4.70 -26.84 -2.16
CA ALA A 508 5.28 -28.05 -1.59
C ALA A 508 4.33 -29.24 -1.73
N GLN A 509 3.05 -29.04 -1.38
CA GLN A 509 2.00 -30.05 -1.53
C GLN A 509 1.83 -30.49 -2.98
N ALA A 510 1.78 -29.56 -3.93
CA ALA A 510 1.56 -29.85 -5.34
C ALA A 510 2.76 -30.54 -6.02
N ASN A 511 3.98 -30.28 -5.56
CA ASN A 511 5.21 -30.73 -6.21
C ASN A 511 5.98 -31.81 -5.41
N GLY A 512 5.38 -32.34 -4.35
CA GLY A 512 5.97 -33.43 -3.55
C GLY A 512 7.21 -33.03 -2.76
N ALA A 513 7.27 -31.77 -2.29
CA ALA A 513 8.25 -31.30 -1.33
C ALA A 513 7.65 -31.25 0.08
N LEU A 514 8.51 -31.08 1.09
CA LEU A 514 8.09 -30.83 2.47
C LEU A 514 7.92 -29.34 2.70
N PHE A 515 7.00 -28.96 3.58
CA PHE A 515 6.82 -27.58 4.02
C PHE A 515 7.14 -27.45 5.51
N MET A 516 7.96 -26.47 5.86
CA MET A 516 8.27 -26.08 7.23
C MET A 516 7.76 -24.66 7.48
N ASP A 517 6.79 -24.52 8.39
CA ASP A 517 6.23 -23.22 8.76
C ASP A 517 7.16 -22.44 9.71
N LEU A 518 8.32 -22.02 9.18
CA LEU A 518 9.37 -21.40 9.96
C LEU A 518 8.96 -20.04 10.52
N THR A 519 8.03 -19.34 9.86
CA THR A 519 7.48 -18.07 10.37
C THR A 519 6.83 -18.27 11.73
N LEU A 520 5.96 -19.26 11.87
CA LEU A 520 5.30 -19.56 13.15
C LEU A 520 6.27 -20.17 14.16
N LEU A 521 7.17 -21.07 13.74
CA LEU A 521 8.17 -21.65 14.65
C LEU A 521 9.04 -20.59 15.33
N VAL A 522 9.47 -19.57 14.59
CA VAL A 522 10.26 -18.47 15.12
C VAL A 522 9.38 -17.50 15.92
N ALA A 523 8.20 -17.14 15.42
CA ALA A 523 7.29 -16.24 16.13
C ALA A 523 6.88 -16.80 17.50
N ASP A 524 6.56 -18.09 17.59
CA ASP A 524 6.22 -18.74 18.85
C ASP A 524 7.42 -18.80 19.79
N GLY A 525 8.62 -19.03 19.24
CA GLY A 525 9.86 -18.90 20.01
C GLY A 525 10.07 -17.49 20.57
N TYR A 526 9.85 -16.46 19.77
CA TYR A 526 9.94 -15.07 20.20
C TYR A 526 8.90 -14.71 21.27
N ARG A 527 7.66 -15.20 21.13
CA ARG A 527 6.61 -15.05 22.15
C ARG A 527 7.00 -15.67 23.48
N GLN A 528 7.63 -16.85 23.46
CA GLN A 528 8.15 -17.49 24.66
C GLN A 528 9.33 -16.71 25.28
N ALA A 529 10.21 -16.14 24.44
CA ALA A 529 11.37 -15.38 24.90
C ALA A 529 11.01 -14.00 25.48
N GLY A 530 9.91 -13.41 25.02
CA GLY A 530 9.42 -12.11 25.46
C GLY A 530 10.05 -10.93 24.70
N ALA A 531 9.28 -9.85 24.55
CA ALA A 531 9.62 -8.72 23.69
C ALA A 531 10.97 -8.06 24.00
N ALA A 532 11.27 -7.84 25.27
CA ALA A 532 12.52 -7.20 25.69
C ALA A 532 13.76 -7.99 25.26
N LYS A 533 13.69 -9.34 25.28
CA LYS A 533 14.79 -10.21 24.85
C LYS A 533 14.88 -10.29 23.34
N VAL A 534 13.74 -10.40 22.66
CA VAL A 534 13.70 -10.47 21.20
C VAL A 534 14.20 -9.18 20.57
N ASP A 535 13.94 -8.03 21.20
CA ASP A 535 14.44 -6.74 20.72
C ASP A 535 15.98 -6.68 20.66
N THR A 536 16.70 -7.45 21.48
CA THR A 536 18.17 -7.54 21.44
C THR A 536 18.70 -8.50 20.37
N PHE A 537 17.84 -9.22 19.66
CA PHE A 537 18.24 -10.19 18.63
C PHE A 537 18.49 -9.58 17.25
N PHE A 538 18.11 -8.32 17.05
CA PHE A 538 18.20 -7.66 15.76
C PHE A 538 19.42 -6.74 15.67
N SER A 539 20.07 -6.72 14.51
CA SER A 539 21.15 -5.78 14.17
C SER A 539 20.62 -4.51 13.50
N ASP A 540 19.37 -4.52 13.08
CA ASP A 540 18.68 -3.35 12.52
C ASP A 540 17.25 -3.21 13.05
N ALA A 541 16.54 -2.20 12.53
CA ALA A 541 15.22 -1.84 13.02
C ALA A 541 14.11 -2.83 12.63
N ARG A 542 14.34 -3.77 11.70
CA ARG A 542 13.23 -4.51 11.07
C ARG A 542 13.52 -5.97 10.75
N THR A 543 14.61 -6.29 10.07
CA THR A 543 14.76 -7.56 9.33
C THR A 543 15.93 -8.39 9.81
N HIS A 544 17.13 -7.80 9.93
CA HIS A 544 18.34 -8.59 10.13
C HIS A 544 18.60 -8.89 11.60
N THR A 545 18.88 -10.15 11.89
CA THR A 545 19.34 -10.61 13.21
C THR A 545 20.84 -10.38 13.40
N ASN A 546 21.26 -10.12 14.64
CA ASN A 546 22.66 -10.24 15.03
C ASN A 546 23.01 -11.70 15.37
N GLY A 547 24.20 -11.96 15.92
CA GLY A 547 24.63 -13.31 16.28
C GLY A 547 23.67 -14.07 17.20
N GLN A 548 23.16 -13.44 18.26
CA GLN A 548 22.24 -14.10 19.20
C GLN A 548 20.90 -14.44 18.53
N GLY A 549 20.37 -13.52 17.71
CA GLY A 549 19.14 -13.76 16.96
C GLY A 549 19.30 -14.87 15.91
N ALA A 550 20.46 -14.91 15.24
CA ALA A 550 20.77 -15.94 14.26
C ALA A 550 20.89 -17.32 14.91
N ASP A 551 21.56 -17.42 16.06
CA ASP A 551 21.67 -18.66 16.85
C ASP A 551 20.27 -19.13 17.31
N PHE A 552 19.45 -18.19 17.79
CA PHE A 552 18.07 -18.48 18.19
C PHE A 552 17.24 -19.04 17.02
N ASN A 553 17.29 -18.38 15.87
CA ASN A 553 16.55 -18.80 14.68
C ASN A 553 17.07 -20.15 14.15
N ALA A 554 18.38 -20.38 14.16
CA ALA A 554 18.98 -21.65 13.76
C ALA A 554 18.51 -22.83 14.63
N ALA A 555 18.38 -22.63 15.95
CA ALA A 555 17.82 -23.65 16.84
C ALA A 555 16.36 -23.99 16.49
N ARG A 556 15.54 -22.99 16.10
CA ARG A 556 14.15 -23.21 15.66
C ARG A 556 14.08 -23.91 14.31
N VAL A 557 14.98 -23.58 13.38
CA VAL A 557 15.14 -24.32 12.13
C VAL A 557 15.50 -25.78 12.41
N ALA A 558 16.50 -26.06 13.25
CA ALA A 558 16.88 -27.43 13.58
C ALA A 558 15.72 -28.21 14.24
N ALA A 559 14.96 -27.58 15.13
CA ALA A 559 13.77 -28.19 15.73
C ALA A 559 12.67 -28.46 14.68
N GLY A 560 12.41 -27.52 13.78
CA GLY A 560 11.47 -27.69 12.68
C GLY A 560 11.86 -28.82 11.74
N LEU A 561 13.14 -28.91 11.38
CA LEU A 561 13.68 -30.00 10.54
C LEU A 561 13.53 -31.38 11.19
N LYS A 562 13.72 -31.50 12.52
CA LYS A 562 13.49 -32.74 13.28
C LYS A 562 12.01 -33.15 13.29
N ALA A 563 11.10 -32.18 13.24
CA ALA A 563 9.66 -32.40 13.30
C ALA A 563 9.02 -32.69 11.93
N LEU A 564 9.78 -32.61 10.83
CA LEU A 564 9.24 -32.87 9.50
C LEU A 564 8.80 -34.33 9.34
N PRO A 565 7.72 -34.59 8.58
CA PRO A 565 7.28 -35.95 8.26
C PRO A 565 8.41 -36.80 7.65
N GLY A 566 8.58 -38.02 8.15
CA GLY A 566 9.62 -38.95 7.70
C GLY A 566 11.04 -38.61 8.19
N ASN A 567 11.24 -37.49 8.89
CA ASN A 567 12.50 -37.05 9.48
C ASN A 567 13.72 -37.25 8.54
N PRO A 568 13.72 -36.61 7.36
CA PRO A 568 14.72 -36.86 6.31
C PRO A 568 16.16 -36.54 6.73
N LEU A 569 16.33 -35.73 7.78
CA LEU A 569 17.63 -35.36 8.32
C LEU A 569 17.99 -36.07 9.64
N GLY A 570 17.14 -36.98 10.13
CA GLY A 570 17.23 -37.58 11.46
C GLY A 570 18.59 -38.21 11.77
N ALA A 571 19.16 -38.94 10.82
CA ALA A 571 20.44 -39.63 10.99
C ALA A 571 21.67 -38.70 11.00
N TYR A 572 21.48 -37.44 10.60
CA TYR A 572 22.56 -36.46 10.41
C TYR A 572 22.64 -35.41 11.49
N PHE A 573 21.68 -35.31 12.42
CA PHE A 573 21.79 -34.40 13.55
C PHE A 573 22.95 -34.81 14.48
N ALA A 574 23.62 -33.81 15.06
CA ALA A 574 24.63 -34.04 16.09
C ALA A 574 23.98 -34.71 17.33
N GLY A 575 24.71 -35.63 17.97
CA GLY A 575 24.28 -36.26 19.22
C GLY A 575 24.28 -35.28 20.40
N PRO A 576 23.69 -35.64 21.56
CA PRO A 576 23.50 -34.75 22.72
C PRO A 576 24.78 -34.21 23.40
N ALA A 577 25.97 -34.49 22.86
CA ALA A 577 27.25 -34.10 23.46
C ALA A 577 27.75 -32.69 23.05
N SER A 578 27.05 -31.96 22.16
CA SER A 578 27.44 -30.62 21.69
C SER A 578 26.64 -29.45 22.27
N ASP A 579 25.61 -29.71 23.10
CA ASP A 579 24.74 -28.67 23.68
C ASP A 579 25.42 -27.80 24.77
N LYS A 580 26.69 -28.07 25.10
CA LYS A 580 27.46 -27.28 26.09
C LYS A 580 28.05 -25.97 25.56
N ALA A 581 27.90 -25.64 24.28
CA ALA A 581 28.47 -24.41 23.72
C ALA A 581 27.52 -23.18 23.75
N SER A 582 26.22 -23.36 24.01
CA SER A 582 25.28 -22.25 24.17
C SER A 582 24.88 -22.11 25.64
N GLY A 583 25.63 -21.30 26.38
CA GLY A 583 25.33 -20.99 27.78
C GLY A 583 23.90 -20.46 27.95
N THR A 584 23.03 -21.29 28.50
CA THR A 584 21.90 -20.89 29.33
C THR A 584 21.61 -22.04 30.29
N THR A 585 22.14 -21.93 31.50
CA THR A 585 21.71 -22.74 32.63
C THR A 585 20.24 -22.45 32.88
N ALA A 586 19.38 -23.42 32.61
CA ALA A 586 18.04 -23.45 33.16
C ALA A 586 18.16 -23.67 34.67
N ALA A 587 17.60 -22.75 35.45
CA ALA A 587 17.35 -22.95 36.87
C ALA A 587 15.88 -22.67 37.15
N HIS A 588 15.16 -23.74 37.51
CA HIS A 588 13.95 -23.73 38.32
C HIS A 588 13.82 -25.13 38.95
N PRO A 589 13.40 -25.27 40.21
CA PRO A 589 13.68 -24.46 41.41
C PRO A 589 14.96 -24.87 42.15
#